data_AF-A0AAV3XPV1-F1
#
_entry.id   AF-A0AAV3XPV1-F1
#
_cell.length_a   1.000
_cell.length_b   1.000
_cell.length_c   1.000
_cell.angle_alpha   90.00
_cell.angle_beta   90.00
_cell.angle_gamma   90.00
#
_symmetry.space_group_name_H-M   'P 1'
#
loop_
_entity.id
_entity.type
_entity.pdbx_description
1 polymer ?
#
loop_
_entity_poly.entity_id
_entity_poly.type
_entity_poly.pdbx_seq_one_letter_code
_entity_poly.pdbx_strand_id
1 'polypeptide(L)'
;MRILGEIQSNYRILISRGESPSETLRERRPRAYLYAFSLRDAIPSFSLPFQSGESEPMVELQSLLNGVYERAGYDLRLDYTQEPVPKLKPEDATWVHELLKAKRLRNAG
;
A
#
# COMPACT_ATOMS: atom_id res chain seq x y z
N MET A 1 10.21 3.38 -17.52
CA MET A 1 10.85 3.10 -16.22
C MET A 1 11.27 1.64 -16.21
N ARG A 2 12.51 1.31 -15.87
CA ARG A 2 12.96 -0.08 -15.72
C ARG A 2 13.30 -0.28 -14.25
N ILE A 3 12.54 -1.12 -13.54
CA ILE A 3 12.90 -1.55 -12.19
C ILE A 3 14.06 -2.54 -12.37
N LEU A 4 15.21 -2.24 -11.78
CA LEU A 4 16.38 -3.12 -11.80
C LEU A 4 16.36 -3.95 -10.52
N GLY A 5 16.22 -5.27 -10.65
CA GLY A 5 16.11 -6.21 -9.52
C GLY A 5 14.69 -6.67 -9.23
N GLU A 6 14.55 -7.79 -8.52
CA GLU A 6 13.26 -8.28 -8.04
C GLU A 6 12.93 -7.64 -6.69
N ILE A 7 11.80 -6.92 -6.63
CA ILE A 7 11.28 -6.36 -5.39
C ILE A 7 10.11 -7.23 -4.95
N GLN A 8 10.36 -8.16 -4.03
CA GLN A 8 9.34 -9.04 -3.47
C GLN A 8 8.47 -8.24 -2.49
N SER A 9 7.23 -7.98 -2.89
CA SER A 9 6.22 -7.23 -2.14
C SER A 9 4.84 -7.59 -2.64
N ASN A 10 3.82 -7.53 -1.78
CA ASN A 10 2.43 -7.68 -2.23
C ASN A 10 1.90 -6.40 -2.87
N TYR A 11 2.31 -5.23 -2.35
CA TYR A 11 1.80 -3.93 -2.73
C TYR A 11 2.93 -2.94 -3.01
N ARG A 12 2.65 -1.96 -3.87
CA ARG A 12 3.63 -0.98 -4.33
C ARG A 12 2.94 0.35 -4.60
N ILE A 13 3.55 1.44 -4.12
CA ILE A 13 3.21 2.81 -4.51
C ILE A 13 4.34 3.31 -5.42
N LEU A 14 3.98 3.78 -6.62
CA LEU A 14 4.93 4.33 -7.59
C LEU A 14 4.60 5.79 -7.85
N ILE A 15 5.54 6.68 -7.56
CA ILE A 15 5.38 8.13 -7.71
C ILE A 15 6.37 8.64 -8.74
N SER A 16 5.88 8.99 -9.93
CA SER A 16 6.69 9.63 -10.98
C SER A 16 6.47 11.14 -10.97
N ARG A 17 7.55 11.91 -10.95
CA ARG A 17 7.49 13.38 -11.08
C ARG A 17 7.46 13.79 -12.55
N GLY A 18 6.63 14.77 -12.88
CA GLY A 18 6.47 15.28 -14.26
C GLY A 18 7.44 16.40 -14.65
N GLU A 19 8.10 17.02 -13.67
CA GLU A 19 8.96 18.18 -13.90
C GLU A 19 10.34 17.75 -14.41
N SER A 20 10.74 18.32 -15.55
CA SER A 20 12.11 18.28 -16.08
C SER A 20 12.51 19.71 -16.40
N PRO A 21 13.50 20.29 -15.72
CA PRO A 21 13.99 21.65 -15.99
C PRO A 21 14.67 21.83 -17.36
N SER A 22 14.83 20.74 -18.13
CA SER A 22 15.64 20.74 -19.34
C SER A 22 14.80 20.79 -20.62
N GLU A 23 15.09 21.79 -21.46
CA GLU A 23 14.55 22.03 -22.81
C GLU A 23 14.99 20.96 -23.83
N THR A 24 15.87 20.03 -23.48
CA THR A 24 16.29 18.93 -24.37
C THR A 24 15.36 17.72 -24.24
N LEU A 25 14.42 17.65 -25.19
CA LEU A 25 13.37 16.64 -25.36
C LEU A 25 13.89 15.24 -25.73
N ARG A 26 14.97 14.71 -25.11
CA ARG A 26 15.52 13.40 -25.52
C ARG A 26 16.01 12.44 -24.44
N GLU A 27 16.10 12.85 -23.16
CA GLU A 27 16.54 11.95 -22.07
C GLU A 27 15.57 11.91 -20.89
N ARG A 28 14.25 11.99 -21.15
CA ARG A 28 13.22 11.79 -20.12
C ARG A 28 12.98 10.30 -19.83
N ARG A 29 13.95 9.59 -19.25
CA ARG A 29 13.61 8.33 -18.55
C ARG A 29 12.97 8.68 -17.20
N PRO A 30 11.80 8.12 -16.86
CA PRO A 30 11.01 8.60 -15.73
C PRO A 30 11.68 8.13 -14.44
N ARG A 31 12.24 9.04 -13.65
CA ARG A 31 12.62 8.73 -12.27
C ARG A 31 11.34 8.72 -11.44
N ALA A 32 11.14 7.64 -10.71
CA ALA A 32 10.00 7.47 -9.83
C ALA A 32 10.48 6.87 -8.52
N TYR A 33 9.84 7.27 -7.44
CA TYR A 33 10.01 6.66 -6.13
C TYR A 33 9.10 5.45 -6.04
N LEU A 34 9.66 4.32 -5.61
CA LEU A 34 8.94 3.08 -5.40
C LEU A 34 8.94 2.76 -3.91
N TYR A 35 7.76 2.73 -3.32
CA TYR A 35 7.54 2.31 -1.94
C TYR A 35 6.89 0.94 -1.98
N ALA A 36 7.65 -0.09 -1.60
CA ALA A 36 7.21 -1.47 -1.58
C ALA A 36 6.84 -1.87 -0.16
N PHE A 37 5.71 -2.56 -0.01
CA PHE A 37 5.24 -3.05 1.29
C PHE A 37 4.40 -4.32 1.10
N SER A 38 4.24 -5.08 2.17
CA SER A 38 3.52 -6.35 2.19
C SER A 38 2.36 -6.31 3.17
N LEU A 39 1.53 -7.36 3.21
CA LEU A 39 0.28 -7.38 3.97
C LEU A 39 0.45 -7.05 5.46
N ARG A 40 1.61 -7.39 6.04
CA ARG A 40 1.90 -7.22 7.48
C ARG A 40 2.51 -5.87 7.82
N ASP A 41 2.96 -5.12 6.80
CA ASP A 41 3.61 -3.85 6.97
C ASP A 41 2.56 -2.73 7.04
N ALA A 42 2.85 -1.67 7.79
CA ALA A 42 2.09 -0.44 7.65
C ALA A 42 2.31 0.14 6.25
N ILE A 43 1.27 0.72 5.64
CA ILE A 43 1.40 1.43 4.37
C ILE A 43 2.37 2.60 4.58
N PRO A 44 3.46 2.70 3.80
CA PRO A 44 4.45 3.75 3.98
C PRO A 44 3.88 5.11 3.62
N SER A 45 4.27 6.11 4.41
CA SER A 45 4.00 7.51 4.14
C SER A 45 4.88 8.00 2.99
N PHE A 46 4.34 8.92 2.19
CA PHE A 46 5.09 9.48 1.06
C PHE A 46 4.73 10.94 0.81
N SER A 47 5.70 11.67 0.30
CA SER A 47 5.53 13.05 -0.14
C SER A 47 4.80 13.08 -1.48
N LEU A 48 3.69 13.81 -1.58
CA LEU A 48 3.00 14.00 -2.85
C LEU A 48 3.62 15.19 -3.60
N PRO A 49 4.20 14.97 -4.79
CA PRO A 49 4.83 16.07 -5.52
C PRO A 49 3.77 17.07 -5.99
N PHE A 50 3.99 18.34 -5.67
CA PHE A 50 3.22 19.46 -6.19
C PHE A 50 4.08 20.30 -7.14
N GLN A 51 3.56 21.45 -7.59
CA GLN A 51 4.30 22.40 -8.42
C GLN A 51 5.58 22.87 -7.69
N SER A 52 6.64 23.10 -8.46
CA SER A 52 7.87 23.73 -8.00
C SER A 52 7.61 24.96 -7.11
N GLY A 53 8.13 24.95 -5.88
CA GLY A 53 8.02 26.05 -4.92
C GLY A 53 6.94 25.87 -3.85
N GLU A 54 6.08 24.86 -3.97
CA GLU A 54 5.09 24.53 -2.96
C GLU A 54 5.57 23.42 -2.00
N SER A 55 5.10 23.48 -0.75
CA SER A 55 5.39 22.44 0.24
C SER A 55 4.68 21.16 -0.18
N GLU A 56 5.45 20.10 -0.43
CA GLU A 56 4.89 18.78 -0.70
C GLU A 56 4.23 18.23 0.58
N PRO A 57 2.92 17.92 0.59
CA PRO A 57 2.27 17.35 1.76
C PRO A 57 2.70 15.88 1.94
N MET A 58 2.89 15.49 3.21
CA MET A 58 3.07 14.08 3.58
C MET A 58 1.71 13.37 3.54
N VAL A 59 1.63 12.28 2.79
CA VAL A 59 0.44 11.45 2.67
C VAL A 59 0.56 10.22 3.56
N GLU A 60 -0.30 10.15 4.57
CA GLU A 60 -0.41 9.04 5.52
C GLU A 60 -1.57 8.10 5.13
N LEU A 61 -1.40 7.35 4.03
CA LEU A 61 -2.48 6.49 3.49
C LEU A 61 -3.00 5.46 4.50
N GLN A 62 -2.15 4.95 5.39
CA GLN A 62 -2.56 4.02 6.44
C GLN A 62 -3.68 4.61 7.32
N SER A 63 -3.49 5.85 7.78
CA SER A 63 -4.45 6.54 8.64
C SER A 63 -5.76 6.84 7.91
N LEU A 64 -5.66 7.23 6.64
CA LEU A 64 -6.84 7.48 5.80
C LEU A 64 -7.66 6.22 5.58
N LEU A 65 -6.99 5.09 5.26
CA LEU A 65 -7.65 3.80 5.07
C LEU A 65 -8.33 3.34 6.38
N ASN A 66 -7.63 3.40 7.51
CA ASN A 66 -8.19 3.05 8.81
C ASN A 66 -9.43 3.88 9.14
N GLY A 67 -9.39 5.20 8.87
CA GLY A 67 -10.53 6.08 9.13
C GLY A 67 -11.74 5.78 8.22
N VAL A 68 -11.51 5.48 6.93
CA VAL A 68 -12.60 5.00 6.06
C VAL A 68 -13.15 3.68 6.57
N TYR A 69 -12.26 2.79 7.00
CA TYR A 69 -12.61 1.46 7.48
C TYR A 69 -13.57 1.51 8.68
N GLU A 70 -13.21 2.31 9.68
CA GLU A 70 -13.97 2.54 10.89
C GLU A 70 -15.31 3.22 10.61
N ARG A 71 -15.31 4.34 9.85
CA ARG A 71 -16.56 5.06 9.54
C ARG A 71 -17.55 4.25 8.72
N ALA A 72 -17.06 3.35 7.88
CA ALA A 72 -17.89 2.43 7.12
C ALA A 72 -18.30 1.18 7.93
N GLY A 73 -17.79 0.97 9.15
CA GLY A 73 -18.13 -0.19 9.98
C GLY A 73 -17.90 -1.52 9.27
N TYR A 74 -16.77 -1.66 8.54
CA TYR A 74 -16.52 -2.88 7.78
C TYR A 74 -16.32 -4.11 8.66
N ASP A 75 -15.86 -3.92 9.90
CA ASP A 75 -15.82 -4.98 10.91
C ASP A 75 -17.18 -5.64 11.16
N LEU A 76 -18.28 -4.89 11.01
CA LEU A 76 -19.65 -5.40 11.14
C LEU A 76 -20.22 -5.97 9.83
N ARG A 77 -19.60 -5.67 8.69
CA ARG A 77 -20.11 -6.01 7.35
C ARG A 77 -19.35 -7.15 6.68
N LEU A 78 -18.09 -7.35 7.04
CA LEU A 78 -17.25 -8.38 6.45
C LEU A 78 -17.38 -9.69 7.23
N ASP A 79 -17.63 -10.77 6.51
CA ASP A 79 -17.58 -12.12 7.09
C ASP A 79 -16.13 -12.63 7.10
N TYR A 80 -15.45 -12.47 8.24
CA TYR A 80 -14.07 -12.94 8.46
C TYR A 80 -13.92 -14.45 8.57
N THR A 81 -15.02 -15.20 8.53
CA THR A 81 -14.96 -16.66 8.43
C THR A 81 -14.66 -17.10 6.99
N GLN A 82 -14.94 -16.26 6.00
CA GLN A 82 -14.62 -16.54 4.59
C GLN A 82 -13.13 -16.37 4.31
N GLU A 83 -12.63 -17.15 3.35
CA GLU A 83 -11.29 -16.94 2.82
C GLU A 83 -11.22 -15.64 1.99
N PRO A 84 -10.15 -14.85 2.14
CA PRO A 84 -9.98 -13.63 1.36
C PRO A 84 -9.83 -13.93 -0.13
N VAL A 85 -10.33 -13.01 -0.95
CA VAL A 85 -10.18 -13.02 -2.41
C VAL A 85 -9.38 -11.78 -2.85
N PRO A 86 -8.26 -11.94 -3.56
CA PRO A 86 -7.61 -13.19 -3.96
C PRO A 86 -7.02 -13.97 -2.77
N LYS A 87 -6.79 -15.28 -2.97
CA LYS A 87 -6.17 -16.13 -1.96
C LYS A 87 -4.80 -15.60 -1.55
N LEU A 88 -4.53 -15.62 -0.24
CA LEU A 88 -3.24 -15.23 0.31
C LEU A 88 -2.17 -16.30 0.07
N LYS A 89 -0.90 -15.88 0.16
CA LYS A 89 0.21 -16.83 0.26
C LYS A 89 0.06 -17.67 1.53
N PRO A 90 0.57 -18.93 1.56
CA PRO A 90 0.41 -19.81 2.71
C PRO A 90 0.88 -19.19 4.04
N GLU A 91 2.03 -18.51 4.02
CA GLU A 91 2.58 -17.83 5.19
C GLU A 91 1.69 -16.69 5.72
N ASP A 92 1.04 -15.95 4.83
CA ASP A 92 0.14 -14.85 5.16
C ASP A 92 -1.23 -15.37 5.61
N ALA A 93 -1.71 -16.45 4.99
CA ALA A 93 -2.95 -17.11 5.39
C ALA A 93 -2.87 -17.63 6.83
N THR A 94 -1.77 -18.29 7.21
CA THR A 94 -1.53 -18.73 8.59
C THR A 94 -1.50 -17.54 9.54
N TRP A 95 -0.78 -16.47 9.19
CA TRP A 95 -0.72 -15.27 10.02
C TRP A 95 -2.09 -14.60 10.21
N VAL A 96 -2.86 -14.43 9.13
CA VAL A 96 -4.23 -13.88 9.19
C VAL A 96 -5.13 -14.75 10.05
N HIS A 97 -5.04 -16.07 9.92
CA HIS A 97 -5.86 -17.00 10.70
C HIS A 97 -5.63 -16.85 12.20
N GLU A 98 -4.37 -16.83 12.64
CA GLU A 98 -4.01 -16.65 14.04
C GLU A 98 -4.43 -15.26 14.56
N LEU A 99 -4.27 -14.22 13.74
CA LEU A 99 -4.70 -12.86 14.07
C LEU A 99 -6.23 -12.78 14.26
N LEU A 100 -7.01 -13.38 13.36
CA LEU A 100 -8.47 -13.37 13.43
C LEU A 100 -8.98 -14.23 14.60
N LYS A 101 -8.32 -15.35 14.92
CA LYS A 101 -8.60 -16.14 16.13
C LYS A 101 -8.37 -15.32 17.39
N ALA A 102 -7.23 -14.66 17.52
CA ALA A 102 -6.91 -13.81 18.67
C ALA A 102 -7.95 -12.68 18.86
N LYS A 103 -8.49 -12.16 17.75
CA LYS A 103 -9.57 -11.16 17.74
C LYS A 103 -10.98 -11.73 17.88
N ARG A 104 -11.14 -13.06 17.98
CA ARG A 104 -12.44 -13.76 18.03
C ARG A 104 -13.33 -13.50 16.82
N LEU A 105 -12.74 -13.17 15.68
CA LEU A 105 -13.43 -12.95 14.40
C LEU A 105 -13.50 -14.24 13.56
N ARG A 106 -12.73 -15.26 13.93
CA ARG A 106 -12.72 -16.57 13.30
C ARG A 106 -12.57 -17.65 14.37
N ASN A 107 -13.35 -18.72 14.29
CA ASN A 107 -13.36 -19.77 15.31
C ASN A 107 -12.05 -20.58 15.30
N ALA A 108 -11.71 -21.14 16.46
CA ALA A 108 -10.74 -22.21 16.58
C ALA A 108 -11.32 -23.49 15.97
N GLY A 109 -11.22 -23.62 14.65
CA GLY A 109 -11.13 -24.94 14.03
C GLY A 109 -9.90 -25.67 14.55
#